data_AF-A0A7V9LKW0-F1
#
_entry.id   AF-A0A7V9LKW0-F1
#
_cell.length_a   1.000
_cell.length_b   1.000
_cell.length_c   1.000
_cell.angle_alpha   90.00
_cell.angle_beta   90.00
_cell.angle_gamma   90.00
#
_symmetry.space_group_name_H-M   'P 1'
#
loop_
_entity.id
_entity.type
_entity.pdbx_description
1 polymer ?
#
loop_
_entity_poly.entity_id
_entity_poly.type
_entity_poly.pdbx_seq_one_letter_code
_entity_poly.pdbx_strand_id
1 'polypeptide(L)'
;MIRIKHVASASLLAAAFPLSAFAQSTQNVQVQVQVQQNCSINVPVNADFGPQTPLSTTNMTTPGSVELRCNMGAAPLLAVNNGANASGAQRRMKDAGTGYVNYTVKQPTIVGTNFTACPGFAAGTDWTSASTLAAGPAFASS
;
A
#
# COMPACT_ATOMS: atom_id res chain seq x y z
N MET A 1 -52.80 47.79 78.43
CA MET A 1 -51.40 47.54 78.86
C MET A 1 -51.27 46.07 79.23
N ILE A 2 -50.69 45.24 78.36
CA ILE A 2 -50.64 43.77 78.52
C ILE A 2 -49.18 43.32 78.43
N ARG A 3 -48.70 42.63 79.48
CA ARG A 3 -47.35 42.06 79.61
C ARG A 3 -47.33 40.62 79.11
N ILE A 4 -46.50 40.28 78.13
CA ILE A 4 -46.30 38.90 77.64
C ILE A 4 -44.86 38.46 77.94
N LYS A 5 -44.73 37.53 78.91
CA LYS A 5 -43.48 36.87 79.31
C LYS A 5 -43.07 35.87 78.23
N HIS A 6 -41.87 36.00 77.67
CA HIS A 6 -41.34 35.05 76.68
C HIS A 6 -40.45 34.03 77.37
N VAL A 7 -40.86 32.77 77.23
CA VAL A 7 -40.19 31.55 77.68
C VAL A 7 -39.05 31.23 76.72
N ALA A 8 -37.92 30.82 77.29
CA ALA A 8 -36.74 30.37 76.55
C ALA A 8 -37.06 29.19 75.63
N SER A 9 -36.55 29.21 74.40
CA SER A 9 -36.52 28.05 73.51
C SER A 9 -35.16 28.01 72.85
N ALA A 10 -34.36 27.02 73.23
CA ALA A 10 -33.05 26.73 72.67
C ALA A 10 -33.24 26.09 71.28
N SER A 11 -32.92 26.83 70.23
CA SER A 11 -32.88 26.31 68.86
C SER A 11 -31.50 25.71 68.61
N LEU A 12 -31.44 24.37 68.56
CA LEU A 12 -30.27 23.64 68.07
C LEU A 12 -30.09 23.93 66.58
N LEU A 13 -29.07 24.70 66.21
CA LEU A 13 -28.72 24.97 64.81
C LEU A 13 -27.88 23.80 64.28
N ALA A 14 -28.51 22.83 63.62
CA ALA A 14 -27.80 21.80 62.87
C ALA A 14 -27.24 22.41 61.58
N ALA A 15 -25.94 22.70 61.55
CA ALA A 15 -25.24 23.13 60.34
C ALA A 15 -25.16 21.95 59.35
N ALA A 16 -26.12 21.87 58.42
CA ALA A 16 -26.05 20.99 57.26
C ALA A 16 -25.04 21.57 56.27
N PHE A 17 -23.80 21.07 56.27
CA PHE A 17 -22.85 21.34 55.20
C PHE A 17 -23.35 20.64 53.92
N PRO A 18 -23.60 21.35 52.81
CA PRO A 18 -23.92 20.69 51.56
C PRO A 18 -22.68 19.92 51.09
N LEU A 19 -22.78 18.59 51.05
CA LEU A 19 -21.83 17.74 50.31
C LEU A 19 -21.95 18.14 48.84
N SER A 20 -21.00 18.94 48.35
CA SER A 20 -20.89 19.29 46.94
C SER A 20 -20.68 18.00 46.15
N ALA A 21 -21.72 17.55 45.45
CA ALA A 21 -21.62 16.44 44.52
C ALA A 21 -20.71 16.85 43.35
N PHE A 22 -19.62 16.12 43.15
CA PHE A 22 -18.78 16.32 41.97
C PHE A 22 -19.55 15.81 40.74
N ALA A 23 -19.88 16.71 39.81
CA ALA A 23 -20.46 16.33 38.53
C ALA A 23 -19.37 15.70 37.66
N GLN A 24 -19.44 14.39 37.45
CA GLN A 24 -18.57 13.69 36.52
C GLN A 24 -19.11 13.86 35.10
N SER A 25 -18.41 14.62 34.26
CA SER A 25 -18.71 14.72 32.82
C SER A 25 -17.87 13.69 32.07
N THR A 26 -18.53 12.64 31.57
CA THR A 26 -17.89 11.64 30.71
C THR A 26 -17.93 12.14 29.27
N GLN A 27 -16.76 12.48 28.71
CA GLN A 27 -16.63 12.80 27.30
C GLN A 27 -16.10 11.60 26.55
N ASN A 28 -16.79 11.21 25.47
CA ASN A 28 -16.31 10.16 24.58
C ASN A 28 -15.30 10.77 23.61
N VAL A 29 -14.05 10.30 23.68
CA VAL A 29 -13.02 10.67 22.70
C VAL A 29 -13.13 9.71 21.52
N GLN A 30 -13.55 10.22 20.37
CA GLN A 30 -13.51 9.43 19.14
C GLN A 30 -12.10 9.52 18.53
N VAL A 31 -11.37 8.41 18.56
CA VAL A 31 -10.08 8.28 17.88
C VAL A 31 -10.31 7.62 16.53
N GLN A 32 -9.95 8.31 15.46
CA GLN A 32 -10.07 7.79 14.08
C GLN A 32 -8.68 7.75 13.42
N VAL A 33 -8.43 6.70 12.63
CA VAL A 33 -7.27 6.63 11.74
C VAL A 33 -7.76 6.40 10.31
N GLN A 34 -7.23 7.16 9.36
CA GLN A 34 -7.53 7.00 7.94
C GLN A 34 -6.31 6.39 7.26
N VAL A 35 -6.41 5.12 6.86
CA VAL A 35 -5.35 4.43 6.11
C VAL A 35 -5.63 4.64 4.62
N GLN A 36 -4.84 5.50 3.97
CA GLN A 36 -4.93 5.69 2.52
C GLN A 36 -4.30 4.52 1.76
N GLN A 37 -4.77 4.24 0.56
CA GLN A 37 -4.13 3.25 -0.33
C GLN A 37 -2.72 3.72 -0.68
N ASN A 38 -1.72 2.86 -0.46
CA ASN A 38 -0.32 3.16 -0.67
C ASN A 38 0.45 1.92 -1.13
N CYS A 39 1.38 2.13 -2.07
CA CYS A 39 2.26 1.09 -2.60
C CYS A 39 3.70 1.59 -2.65
N SER A 40 4.65 0.70 -2.36
CA SER A 40 6.08 0.91 -2.55
C SER A 40 6.64 -0.14 -3.51
N ILE A 41 7.51 0.29 -4.41
CA ILE A 41 8.25 -0.58 -5.31
C ILE A 41 9.70 -0.67 -4.85
N ASN A 42 10.21 -1.89 -4.70
CA ASN A 42 11.63 -2.13 -4.43
C ASN A 42 12.28 -2.71 -5.69
N VAL A 43 13.35 -2.05 -6.15
CA VAL A 43 14.11 -2.43 -7.35
C VAL A 43 15.57 -2.65 -6.96
N PRO A 44 16.14 -3.79 -7.39
CA PRO A 44 16.87 -3.74 -8.66
C PRO A 44 16.28 -4.70 -9.70
N VAL A 45 15.78 -4.14 -10.80
CA VAL A 45 15.29 -4.94 -11.95
C VAL A 45 16.46 -5.28 -12.86
N ASN A 46 17.25 -6.27 -12.49
CA ASN A 46 18.32 -6.74 -13.37
C ASN A 46 17.88 -8.05 -14.01
N ALA A 47 17.48 -7.96 -15.28
CA ALA A 47 17.31 -9.09 -16.17
C ALA A 47 18.56 -9.14 -17.06
N ASP A 48 19.46 -10.08 -16.77
CA ASP A 48 20.70 -10.24 -17.52
C ASP A 48 20.57 -11.41 -18.49
N PHE A 49 20.69 -11.13 -19.78
CA PHE A 49 20.68 -12.16 -20.83
C PHE A 49 22.06 -12.82 -20.99
N GLY A 50 23.10 -12.30 -20.32
CA GLY A 50 24.48 -12.71 -20.51
C GLY A 50 25.06 -12.24 -21.84
N PRO A 51 26.29 -12.65 -22.18
CA PRO A 51 26.95 -12.24 -23.41
C PRO A 51 26.16 -12.72 -24.65
N GLN A 52 25.79 -11.77 -25.51
CA GLN A 52 25.09 -12.05 -26.76
C GLN A 52 26.07 -12.05 -27.92
N THR A 53 25.98 -13.05 -28.81
CA THR A 53 26.68 -13.05 -30.09
C THR A 53 25.66 -12.79 -31.21
N PRO A 54 25.93 -11.88 -32.17
CA PRO A 54 24.98 -11.54 -33.24
C PRO A 54 24.59 -12.72 -34.16
N LEU A 55 25.35 -13.82 -34.09
CA LEU A 55 25.13 -15.03 -34.89
C LEU A 55 24.41 -16.14 -34.11
N SER A 56 24.07 -15.91 -32.84
CA SER A 56 23.29 -16.88 -32.07
C SER A 56 21.88 -16.97 -32.66
N THR A 57 21.48 -18.17 -33.09
CA THR A 57 20.12 -18.47 -33.54
C THR A 57 19.19 -18.88 -32.40
N THR A 58 19.73 -19.01 -31.18
CA THR A 58 18.98 -19.42 -30.00
C THR A 58 18.45 -18.19 -29.28
N ASN A 59 17.13 -18.07 -29.22
CA ASN A 59 16.48 -17.04 -28.44
C ASN A 59 16.64 -17.30 -26.93
N MET A 60 16.93 -16.25 -26.17
CA MET A 60 17.15 -16.35 -24.73
C MET A 60 15.97 -15.76 -23.95
N THR A 61 15.69 -16.35 -22.79
CA THR A 61 14.74 -15.83 -21.80
C THR A 61 15.45 -15.80 -20.47
N THR A 62 15.43 -14.65 -19.80
CA THR A 62 16.03 -14.47 -18.48
C THR A 62 14.96 -13.95 -17.52
N PRO A 63 14.82 -14.53 -16.31
CA PRO A 63 13.88 -14.01 -15.33
C PRO A 63 14.40 -12.70 -14.72
N GLY A 64 13.48 -11.83 -14.36
CA GLY A 64 13.73 -10.67 -13.50
C GLY A 64 12.60 -10.57 -12.48
N SER A 65 12.85 -9.95 -11.33
CA SER A 65 11.85 -9.75 -10.29
C SER A 65 11.74 -8.29 -9.88
N VAL A 66 10.52 -7.90 -9.52
CA VAL A 66 10.18 -6.61 -8.94
C VAL A 66 9.32 -6.89 -7.72
N GLU A 67 9.66 -6.31 -6.57
CA GLU A 67 8.82 -6.42 -5.38
C GLU A 67 7.91 -5.19 -5.30
N LEU A 68 6.60 -5.42 -5.44
CA LEU A 68 5.57 -4.41 -5.20
C LEU A 68 4.86 -4.73 -3.89
N ARG A 69 4.97 -3.83 -2.91
CA ARG A 69 4.31 -3.96 -1.61
C ARG A 69 3.21 -2.92 -1.53
N CYS A 70 1.99 -3.34 -1.28
CA CYS A 70 0.85 -2.44 -1.11
C CYS A 70 0.12 -2.76 0.19
N ASN A 71 -0.54 -1.76 0.78
CA ASN A 71 -1.48 -2.02 1.85
C ASN A 71 -2.76 -2.70 1.32
N MET A 72 -3.50 -3.34 2.23
CA MET A 72 -4.74 -4.06 1.88
C MET A 72 -5.74 -3.15 1.17
N GLY A 73 -6.38 -3.68 0.12
CA GLY A 73 -7.41 -2.98 -0.64
C GLY A 73 -6.88 -2.05 -1.72
N ALA A 74 -5.56 -1.89 -1.85
CA ALA A 74 -4.96 -1.18 -2.98
C ALA A 74 -5.04 -2.01 -4.28
N ALA A 75 -5.34 -1.33 -5.40
CA ALA A 75 -5.35 -1.89 -6.74
C ALA A 75 -4.33 -1.16 -7.62
N PRO A 76 -3.01 -1.42 -7.45
CA PRO A 76 -1.99 -0.73 -8.22
C PRO A 76 -2.07 -1.04 -9.71
N LEU A 77 -1.75 -0.02 -10.52
CA LEU A 77 -1.50 -0.14 -11.95
C LEU A 77 0.00 -0.22 -12.17
N LEU A 78 0.49 -1.33 -12.72
CA LEU A 78 1.90 -1.47 -13.11
C LEU A 78 2.03 -1.45 -14.63
N ALA A 79 2.81 -0.50 -15.13
CA ALA A 79 3.15 -0.36 -16.54
C ALA A 79 4.66 -0.40 -16.73
N VAL A 80 5.11 -1.05 -17.81
CA VAL A 80 6.52 -1.09 -18.21
C VAL A 80 6.66 -0.33 -19.53
N ASN A 81 7.40 0.77 -19.52
CA ASN A 81 7.62 1.57 -20.74
C ASN A 81 8.54 0.85 -21.74
N ASN A 82 8.80 1.48 -22.89
CA ASN A 82 9.62 0.87 -23.95
C ASN A 82 11.14 0.98 -23.72
N GLY A 83 11.57 1.59 -22.60
CA GLY A 83 12.96 1.89 -22.30
C GLY A 83 13.50 3.11 -23.05
N ALA A 84 14.70 3.53 -22.67
CA ALA A 84 15.34 4.75 -23.18
C ALA A 84 15.78 4.68 -24.65
N ASN A 85 15.90 3.46 -25.21
CA ASN A 85 16.46 3.22 -26.54
C ASN A 85 15.41 2.70 -27.55
N ALA A 86 14.12 2.83 -27.21
CA ALA A 86 13.03 2.34 -28.05
C ALA A 86 13.05 2.93 -29.48
N SER A 87 12.49 2.18 -30.43
CA SER A 87 12.15 2.67 -31.77
C SER A 87 10.65 2.49 -31.98
N GLY A 88 9.88 3.57 -31.81
CA GLY A 88 8.43 3.48 -31.73
C GLY A 88 7.99 2.59 -30.55
N ALA A 89 7.23 1.53 -30.84
CA ALA A 89 6.80 0.54 -29.84
C ALA A 89 7.84 -0.54 -29.54
N GLN A 90 8.91 -0.66 -30.33
CA GLN A 90 9.90 -1.72 -30.18
C GLN A 90 10.93 -1.37 -29.10
N ARG A 91 11.03 -2.20 -28.06
CA ARG A 91 12.10 -2.09 -27.05
C ARG A 91 13.43 -2.55 -27.61
N ARG A 92 14.50 -1.82 -27.31
CA ARG A 92 15.86 -2.13 -27.76
C ARG A 92 16.88 -1.90 -26.65
N MET A 93 17.83 -2.81 -26.52
CA MET A 93 19.05 -2.63 -25.75
C MET A 93 20.11 -2.06 -26.68
N LYS A 94 20.85 -1.06 -26.22
CA LYS A 94 21.96 -0.47 -26.98
C LYS A 94 23.26 -1.09 -26.49
N ASP A 95 24.17 -1.39 -27.41
CA ASP A 95 25.55 -1.74 -27.05
C ASP A 95 26.39 -0.49 -26.71
N ALA A 96 27.69 -0.68 -26.48
CA ALA A 96 28.62 0.42 -26.24
C ALA A 96 28.86 1.31 -27.48
N GLY A 97 28.54 0.83 -28.68
CA GLY A 97 28.67 1.53 -29.95
C GLY A 97 27.33 2.07 -30.44
N THR A 98 26.90 1.61 -31.62
CA THR A 98 25.65 2.00 -32.29
C THR A 98 24.71 0.81 -32.54
N GLY A 99 25.08 -0.37 -32.06
CA GLY A 99 24.31 -1.60 -32.22
C GLY A 99 23.09 -1.62 -31.30
N TYR A 100 22.02 -2.26 -31.78
CA TYR A 100 20.80 -2.46 -31.02
C TYR A 100 20.35 -3.92 -31.08
N VAL A 101 19.87 -4.43 -29.95
CA VAL A 101 19.24 -5.75 -29.85
C VAL A 101 17.80 -5.57 -29.37
N ASN A 102 16.85 -6.13 -30.13
CA ASN A 102 15.43 -6.08 -29.78
C ASN A 102 15.12 -7.02 -28.61
N TYR A 103 14.20 -6.62 -27.74
CA TYR A 103 13.68 -7.49 -26.67
C TYR A 103 12.21 -7.22 -26.38
N THR A 104 11.60 -8.11 -25.61
CA THR A 104 10.23 -7.94 -25.08
C THR A 104 10.21 -8.27 -23.59
N VAL A 105 9.24 -7.73 -22.85
CA VAL A 105 9.06 -8.03 -21.42
C VAL A 105 7.70 -8.68 -21.28
N LYS A 106 7.66 -9.96 -20.92
CA LYS A 106 6.39 -10.70 -20.87
C LYS A 106 5.68 -10.49 -19.54
N GLN A 107 4.36 -10.38 -19.60
CA GLN A 107 3.53 -10.36 -18.40
C GLN A 107 3.57 -11.74 -17.72
N PRO A 108 3.84 -11.82 -16.41
CA PRO A 108 3.68 -13.06 -15.65
C PRO A 108 2.21 -13.51 -15.62
N THR A 109 1.99 -14.82 -15.55
CA THR A 109 0.65 -15.37 -15.28
C THR A 109 0.25 -15.00 -13.85
N ILE A 110 -0.94 -14.41 -13.72
CA ILE A 110 -1.54 -14.02 -12.45
C ILE A 110 -2.61 -15.04 -12.08
N VAL A 111 -2.50 -15.63 -10.90
CA VAL A 111 -3.54 -16.48 -10.31
C VAL A 111 -3.96 -15.85 -8.98
N GLY A 112 -5.19 -15.33 -8.93
CA GLY A 112 -5.66 -14.53 -7.80
C GLY A 112 -4.84 -13.24 -7.65
N THR A 113 -4.16 -13.10 -6.52
CA THR A 113 -3.29 -11.95 -6.19
C THR A 113 -1.80 -12.25 -6.39
N ASN A 114 -1.45 -13.44 -6.90
CA ASN A 114 -0.07 -13.92 -6.96
C ASN A 114 0.43 -14.09 -8.39
N PHE A 115 1.64 -13.61 -8.63
CA PHE A 115 2.41 -13.94 -9.82
C PHE A 115 2.97 -15.35 -9.70
N THR A 116 2.58 -16.25 -10.59
CA THR A 116 2.87 -17.69 -10.43
C THR A 116 3.98 -18.17 -11.37
N ALA A 117 4.05 -17.63 -12.60
CA ALA A 117 5.08 -18.01 -13.58
C ALA A 117 5.32 -16.90 -14.62
N CYS A 118 6.57 -16.74 -15.05
CA CYS A 118 6.89 -15.96 -16.25
C CYS A 118 6.71 -16.84 -17.51
N PRO A 119 6.13 -16.32 -18.61
CA PRO A 119 6.02 -17.06 -19.87
C PRO A 119 7.39 -17.42 -20.44
N GLY A 120 7.47 -18.56 -21.13
CA GLY A 120 8.65 -18.91 -21.92
C GLY A 120 8.80 -18.05 -23.18
N PHE A 121 9.89 -18.25 -23.91
CA PHE A 121 10.14 -17.55 -25.17
C PHE A 121 8.95 -17.66 -26.14
N ALA A 122 8.61 -16.56 -26.81
CA ALA A 122 7.46 -16.40 -27.72
C ALA A 122 6.06 -16.66 -27.11
N ALA A 123 5.96 -17.02 -25.82
CA ALA A 123 4.69 -17.13 -25.12
C ALA A 123 4.32 -15.83 -24.39
N GLY A 124 3.04 -15.71 -24.05
CA GLY A 124 2.50 -14.62 -23.23
C GLY A 124 2.43 -13.26 -23.93
N THR A 125 1.70 -12.36 -23.28
CA THR A 125 1.49 -11.00 -23.76
C THR A 125 2.68 -10.12 -23.40
N ASP A 126 3.13 -9.29 -24.35
CA ASP A 126 4.13 -8.27 -24.06
C ASP A 126 3.54 -7.21 -23.13
N TRP A 127 4.28 -6.82 -22.09
CA TRP A 127 3.85 -5.92 -21.04
C TRP A 127 3.93 -4.47 -21.53
N THR A 128 3.15 -4.13 -22.53
CA THR A 128 3.17 -2.81 -23.21
C THR A 128 2.15 -1.83 -22.65
N SER A 129 1.24 -2.31 -21.80
CA SER A 129 0.14 -1.53 -21.23
C SER A 129 0.09 -1.68 -19.71
N ALA A 130 -0.54 -0.70 -19.04
CA ALA A 130 -0.80 -0.78 -17.61
C ALA A 130 -1.64 -2.01 -17.28
N SER A 131 -1.17 -2.81 -16.33
CA SER A 131 -1.88 -3.97 -15.80
C SER A 131 -2.33 -3.65 -14.38
N THR A 132 -3.63 -3.75 -14.12
CA THR A 132 -4.17 -3.75 -12.75
C THR A 132 -3.71 -5.00 -12.04
N LEU A 133 -3.03 -4.83 -10.91
CA LEU A 133 -2.66 -5.91 -10.01
C LEU A 133 -3.53 -5.81 -8.76
N ALA A 134 -3.95 -6.97 -8.23
CA ALA A 134 -4.67 -7.03 -6.96
C ALA A 134 -3.67 -7.32 -5.84
N ALA A 135 -3.57 -6.45 -4.84
CA ALA A 135 -2.78 -6.73 -3.65
C ALA A 135 -3.49 -7.80 -2.80
N GLY A 136 -2.80 -8.91 -2.53
CA GLY A 136 -3.27 -9.95 -1.61
C GLY A 136 -3.08 -9.57 -0.14
N PRO A 137 -3.76 -10.25 0.79
CA PRO A 137 -3.66 -9.93 2.21
C PRO A 137 -2.26 -10.28 2.73
N ALA A 138 -1.44 -9.26 3.03
CA ALA A 138 -0.24 -9.42 3.88
C ALA A 138 -0.55 -9.30 5.38
N PHE A 139 -1.76 -8.85 5.72
CA PHE A 139 -2.29 -8.80 7.08
C PHE A 139 -3.65 -9.49 7.07
N ALA A 140 -3.72 -10.78 7.37
CA ALA A 140 -4.97 -11.32 7.87
C ALA A 140 -5.26 -10.58 9.18
N SER A 141 -6.41 -9.91 9.26
CA SER A 141 -6.88 -9.34 10.52
C SER A 141 -6.89 -10.45 11.57
N SER A 142 -6.00 -10.35 12.55
CA SER A 142 -6.17 -10.95 13.87
C SER A 142 -7.30 -10.24 14.61
#